data_AF-A0A645JPP2-F1
#
_entry.id   AF-A0A645JPP2-F1
#
_cell.length_a   1.000
_cell.length_b   1.000
_cell.length_c   1.000
_cell.angle_alpha   90.00
_cell.angle_beta   90.00
_cell.angle_gamma   90.00
#
_symmetry.space_group_name_H-M   'P 1'
#
loop_
_entity.id
_entity.type
_entity.pdbx_description
1 polymer ?
#
loop_
_entity_poly.entity_id
_entity_poly.type
_entity_poly.pdbx_seq_one_letter_code
_entity_poly.pdbx_strand_id
1 'polypeptide(L)'
;MLLKVPSAELEQYGAVSAQTACSMAQGLQALSGADVNVSITGIAGPDGGTEQKPVGLIFVGLAINKSVVAFRFQFEGDRDAIRTQTVDKVLLLLTEAVKGDNFFEED
;
A
#
# COMPACT_ATOMS: atom_id res chain seq x y z
N MET A 1 5.16 4.35 -17.18
CA MET A 1 4.86 3.54 -15.99
C MET A 1 3.56 2.76 -16.18
N LEU A 2 3.52 1.50 -15.72
CA LEU A 2 2.39 0.57 -15.90
C LEU A 2 1.13 1.05 -15.19
N LEU A 3 1.23 1.38 -13.90
CA LEU A 3 0.10 1.73 -13.01
C LEU A 3 -0.33 3.20 -13.06
N LYS A 4 0.18 3.99 -14.03
CA LYS A 4 -0.22 5.41 -14.24
C LYS A 4 -0.17 6.32 -13.00
N VAL A 5 0.68 6.04 -12.01
CA VAL A 5 0.90 6.93 -10.85
C VAL A 5 1.32 8.33 -11.35
N PRO A 6 0.63 9.41 -10.95
CA PRO A 6 0.97 10.77 -11.39
C PRO A 6 2.39 11.17 -10.98
N SER A 7 3.15 11.76 -11.91
CA SER A 7 4.52 12.23 -11.60
C SER A 7 4.53 13.26 -10.47
N ALA A 8 3.52 14.15 -10.43
CA ALA A 8 3.38 15.15 -9.37
C ALA A 8 3.26 14.53 -7.96
N GLU A 9 2.59 13.37 -7.83
CA GLU A 9 2.51 12.68 -6.53
C GLU A 9 3.85 12.07 -6.11
N LEU A 10 4.58 11.52 -7.07
CA LEU A 10 5.92 10.98 -6.81
C LEU A 10 6.90 12.10 -6.44
N GLU A 11 6.79 13.27 -7.07
CA GLU A 11 7.60 14.45 -6.75
C GLU A 11 7.25 15.02 -5.37
N GLN A 12 5.96 15.12 -5.04
CA GLN A 12 5.50 15.74 -3.79
C GLN A 12 5.62 14.82 -2.58
N TYR A 13 5.22 13.56 -2.71
CA TYR A 13 5.09 12.62 -1.59
C TYR A 13 6.16 11.53 -1.61
N GLY A 14 6.78 11.27 -2.77
CA GLY A 14 7.70 10.16 -2.98
C GLY A 14 6.98 8.81 -3.10
N ALA A 15 7.71 7.82 -3.63
CA ALA A 15 7.16 6.48 -3.88
C ALA A 15 6.64 5.76 -2.64
N VAL A 16 7.22 6.02 -1.46
CA VAL A 16 6.79 5.46 -0.18
C VAL A 16 5.88 6.47 0.51
N SER A 17 4.59 6.43 0.15
CA SER A 17 3.55 7.33 0.64
C SER A 17 2.16 6.70 0.51
N ALA A 18 1.19 7.21 1.27
CA ALA A 18 -0.21 6.80 1.15
C ALA A 18 -0.79 7.12 -0.23
N GLN A 19 -0.45 8.30 -0.77
CA GLN A 19 -0.89 8.77 -2.08
C GLN A 19 -0.42 7.84 -3.19
N THR A 20 0.87 7.50 -3.19
CA THR A 20 1.41 6.56 -4.18
C THR A 20 0.77 5.18 -4.03
N ALA A 21 0.54 4.70 -2.81
CA ALA A 21 -0.14 3.42 -2.60
C ALA A 21 -1.57 3.43 -3.18
N CYS A 22 -2.37 4.47 -2.91
CA CYS A 22 -3.70 4.63 -3.49
C CYS A 22 -3.66 4.68 -5.03
N SER A 23 -2.79 5.52 -5.60
CA SER A 23 -2.65 5.66 -7.05
C SER A 23 -2.20 4.35 -7.72
N MET A 24 -1.32 3.58 -7.07
CA MET A 24 -0.95 2.24 -7.55
C MET A 24 -2.13 1.27 -7.52
N ALA A 25 -2.95 1.27 -6.47
CA ALA A 25 -4.11 0.39 -6.34
C ALA A 25 -5.21 0.74 -7.36
N GLN A 26 -5.47 2.03 -7.57
CA GLN A 26 -6.40 2.52 -8.60
C GLN A 26 -5.89 2.21 -10.01
N GLY A 27 -4.59 2.41 -10.26
CA GLY A 27 -3.96 2.05 -11.51
C GLY A 27 -4.06 0.56 -11.82
N LEU A 28 -3.92 -0.29 -10.78
CA LEU A 28 -4.10 -1.73 -10.91
C LEU A 28 -5.56 -2.08 -11.22
N GLN A 29 -6.52 -1.47 -10.51
CA GLN A 29 -7.95 -1.67 -10.74
C GLN A 29 -8.36 -1.38 -12.18
N ALA A 30 -7.83 -0.31 -12.78
CA ALA A 30 -8.08 0.04 -14.18
C ALA A 30 -7.52 -0.98 -15.20
N LEU A 31 -6.54 -1.79 -14.81
CA LEU A 31 -5.86 -2.75 -15.69
C LEU A 31 -6.31 -4.20 -15.47
N SER A 32 -6.64 -4.57 -14.23
CA SER A 32 -6.88 -5.96 -13.84
C SER A 32 -8.33 -6.41 -14.04
N GLY A 33 -9.30 -5.48 -13.90
CA GLY A 33 -10.72 -5.81 -13.81
C GLY A 33 -11.10 -6.60 -12.55
N ALA A 34 -10.21 -6.72 -11.57
CA ALA A 34 -10.47 -7.42 -10.31
C ALA A 34 -11.33 -6.56 -9.36
N ASP A 35 -12.19 -7.21 -8.56
CA ASP A 35 -13.05 -6.54 -7.59
C ASP A 35 -12.27 -5.91 -6.43
N VAL A 36 -11.17 -6.56 -6.04
CA VAL A 36 -10.27 -6.15 -4.96
C VAL A 36 -8.86 -6.03 -5.51
N ASN A 37 -8.26 -4.86 -5.33
CA ASN A 37 -6.92 -4.54 -5.83
C ASN A 37 -6.07 -4.04 -4.67
N VAL A 38 -4.87 -4.63 -4.50
CA VAL A 38 -3.94 -4.24 -3.46
C VAL A 38 -2.62 -3.77 -4.06
N SER A 39 -2.06 -2.71 -3.49
CA SER A 39 -0.74 -2.21 -3.79
C SER A 39 0.11 -2.16 -2.52
N ILE A 40 1.42 -2.26 -2.66
CA ILE A 40 2.36 -2.17 -1.55
C ILE A 40 3.52 -1.28 -2.00
N THR A 41 3.89 -0.32 -1.16
CA THR A 41 5.12 0.46 -1.30
C THR A 41 5.74 0.70 0.06
N GLY A 42 7.05 0.53 0.19
CA GLY A 42 7.71 0.62 1.49
C GLY A 42 9.20 0.34 1.47
N ILE A 43 9.83 0.52 2.63
CA ILE A 43 11.28 0.39 2.81
C ILE A 43 11.55 -0.84 3.65
N ALA A 44 11.81 -1.99 3.02
CA ALA A 44 12.14 -3.21 3.74
C ALA A 44 13.58 -3.22 4.30
N GLY A 45 14.45 -2.29 3.89
CA GLY A 45 15.83 -2.24 4.35
C GLY A 45 16.78 -3.24 3.65
N PRO A 46 18.00 -3.43 4.16
CA PRO A 46 18.55 -2.75 5.36
C PRO A 46 18.78 -1.24 5.11
N ASP A 47 18.96 -0.83 3.86
CA ASP A 47 19.21 0.56 3.47
C ASP A 47 17.96 1.27 2.93
N GLY A 48 18.10 2.57 2.66
CA GLY A 48 17.08 3.39 2.00
C GLY A 48 16.10 4.07 2.97
N GLY A 49 16.22 3.82 4.28
CA GLY A 49 15.49 4.54 5.30
C GLY A 49 16.06 5.94 5.57
N THR A 50 15.20 6.84 6.02
CA THR A 50 15.55 8.16 6.58
C THR A 50 14.85 8.34 7.93
N GLU A 51 15.16 9.42 8.66
CA GLU A 51 14.43 9.76 9.89
C GLU A 51 12.92 9.92 9.65
N GLN A 52 12.53 10.51 8.51
CA GLN A 52 11.13 10.72 8.16
C GLN A 52 10.46 9.47 7.59
N LYS A 53 11.24 8.57 6.96
CA LYS A 53 10.78 7.34 6.34
C LYS A 53 11.70 6.18 6.74
N PRO A 54 11.58 5.67 7.97
CA PRO A 54 12.50 4.66 8.46
C PRO A 54 12.31 3.32 7.73
N VAL A 55 13.32 2.45 7.82
CA VAL A 55 13.17 1.03 7.46
C VAL A 55 12.00 0.44 8.24
N GLY A 56 11.22 -0.41 7.58
CA GLY A 56 9.99 -0.98 8.10
C GLY A 56 8.74 -0.16 7.83
N LEU A 57 8.86 1.07 7.29
CA LEU A 57 7.71 1.86 6.87
C LEU A 57 7.10 1.28 5.58
N ILE A 58 5.85 0.83 5.68
CA ILE A 58 5.08 0.27 4.57
C ILE A 58 3.75 0.99 4.45
N PHE A 59 3.36 1.31 3.22
CA PHE A 59 2.01 1.71 2.84
C PHE A 59 1.37 0.64 1.98
N VAL A 60 0.10 0.32 2.28
CA VAL A 60 -0.71 -0.63 1.54
C VAL A 60 -1.93 0.10 1.00
N GLY A 61 -2.10 0.15 -0.32
CA GLY A 61 -3.31 0.69 -0.95
C GLY A 61 -4.30 -0.42 -1.22
N LEU A 62 -5.56 -0.24 -0.85
CA LEU A 62 -6.65 -1.19 -1.09
C LEU A 62 -7.76 -0.48 -1.85
N ALA A 63 -8.02 -0.93 -3.08
CA ALA A 63 -9.09 -0.43 -3.94
C ALA A 63 -10.16 -1.51 -4.11
N ILE A 64 -11.40 -1.17 -3.75
CA ILE A 64 -12.58 -2.03 -3.85
C ILE A 64 -13.67 -1.22 -4.55
N ASN A 65 -14.23 -1.73 -5.64
CA ASN A 65 -15.22 -1.02 -6.45
C ASN A 65 -14.75 0.38 -6.91
N LYS A 66 -15.26 1.46 -6.30
CA LYS A 66 -14.86 2.85 -6.61
C LYS A 66 -14.12 3.53 -5.46
N SER A 67 -13.92 2.81 -4.36
CA SER A 67 -13.31 3.33 -3.15
C SER A 67 -11.87 2.85 -3.05
N VAL A 68 -10.99 3.71 -2.55
CA VAL A 68 -9.61 3.38 -2.27
C VAL A 68 -9.22 3.93 -0.90
N VAL A 69 -8.45 3.14 -0.15
CA VAL A 69 -7.92 3.53 1.16
C VAL A 69 -6.46 3.09 1.24
N ALA A 70 -5.66 3.80 2.02
CA ALA A 70 -4.29 3.40 2.32
C ALA A 70 -4.12 3.12 3.81
N PHE A 71 -3.42 2.04 4.12
CA PHE A 71 -2.98 1.69 5.46
C PHE A 71 -1.50 1.98 5.62
N ARG A 72 -1.10 2.46 6.79
CA ARG A 72 0.30 2.70 7.15
C ARG A 72 0.72 1.70 8.22
N PHE A 73 1.80 0.98 7.97
CA PHE A 73 2.41 0.05 8.91
C PHE A 73 3.86 0.42 9.18
N GLN A 74 4.33 0.06 10.38
CA GLN A 74 5.73 0.10 10.77
C GLN A 74 6.09 -1.29 11.30
N PHE A 75 6.94 -2.00 10.58
CA PHE A 75 7.43 -3.32 10.99
C PHE A 75 8.87 -3.24 11.48
N GLU A 76 9.26 -4.26 12.23
CA GLU A 76 10.61 -4.44 12.74
C GLU A 76 11.22 -5.74 12.21
N GLY A 77 12.55 -5.81 12.23
CA GLY A 77 13.32 -6.96 11.75
C GLY A 77 14.13 -6.66 10.50
N ASP A 78 14.72 -7.71 9.94
CA ASP A 78 15.45 -7.61 8.69
C ASP A 78 14.50 -7.52 7.47
N ARG A 79 15.09 -7.42 6.28
CA ARG A 79 14.37 -7.27 5.02
C ARG A 79 13.34 -8.39 4.78
N ASP A 80 13.66 -9.62 5.15
CA ASP A 80 12.77 -10.75 4.89
C ASP A 80 11.67 -10.85 5.97
N ALA A 81 11.99 -10.54 7.22
CA ALA A 81 11.00 -10.41 8.29
C ALA A 81 9.98 -9.31 7.97
N ILE A 82 10.41 -8.14 7.50
CA ILE A 82 9.51 -7.03 7.14
C ILE A 82 8.60 -7.42 5.97
N ARG A 83 9.13 -8.08 4.95
CA ARG A 83 8.34 -8.55 3.79
C ARG A 83 7.32 -9.61 4.20
N THR A 84 7.69 -10.53 5.07
CA THR A 84 6.79 -11.58 5.58
C THR A 84 5.63 -10.97 6.36
N GLN A 85 5.93 -10.09 7.34
CA GLN A 85 4.90 -9.36 8.09
C GLN A 85 3.98 -8.52 7.19
N THR A 86 4.55 -7.91 6.15
CA THR A 86 3.78 -7.14 5.16
C THR A 86 2.78 -8.03 4.44
N VAL A 87 3.21 -9.19 3.94
CA VAL A 87 2.33 -10.13 3.24
C VAL A 87 1.25 -10.66 4.18
N ASP A 88 1.60 -11.03 5.41
CA ASP A 88 0.64 -11.51 6.40
C ASP A 88 -0.44 -10.46 6.70
N LYS A 89 -0.06 -9.20 6.88
CA LYS A 89 -1.01 -8.10 7.07
C LYS A 89 -1.90 -7.87 5.85
N VAL A 90 -1.34 -7.91 4.65
CA VAL A 90 -2.11 -7.77 3.42
C VAL A 90 -3.12 -8.91 3.25
N LEU A 91 -2.74 -10.15 3.54
CA LEU A 91 -3.66 -11.30 3.47
C LEU A 91 -4.82 -11.17 4.47
N LEU A 92 -4.56 -10.65 5.67
CA LEU A 92 -5.62 -10.34 6.64
C LEU A 92 -6.58 -9.28 6.11
N LEU A 93 -6.06 -8.15 5.62
CA LEU A 93 -6.88 -7.08 5.03
C LEU A 93 -7.72 -7.57 3.85
N LEU A 94 -7.15 -8.40 2.99
CA LEU A 94 -7.88 -8.99 1.86
C LEU A 94 -8.99 -9.94 2.33
N THR A 95 -8.76 -10.68 3.42
CA THR A 95 -9.76 -11.58 4.01
C THR A 95 -10.95 -10.79 4.56
N GLU A 96 -10.68 -9.70 5.29
CA GLU A 96 -11.69 -8.77 5.81
C GLU A 96 -12.46 -8.08 4.66
N ALA A 97 -11.75 -7.64 3.61
CA ALA A 97 -12.37 -7.05 2.41
C ALA A 97 -13.35 -8.00 1.71
N VAL A 98 -12.97 -9.27 1.55
CA VAL A 98 -13.83 -10.27 0.91
C VAL A 98 -15.02 -10.64 1.79
N LYS A 99 -14.92 -10.49 3.11
CA LYS A 99 -16.04 -10.70 4.05
C LYS A 99 -17.05 -9.55 4.06
N GLY A 100 -16.71 -8.41 3.44
CA GLY A 100 -17.57 -7.24 3.37
C GLY A 100 -17.38 -6.25 4.53
N ASP A 101 -16.25 -6.31 5.24
CA ASP A 101 -15.93 -5.32 6.27
C ASP A 101 -15.74 -3.94 5.63
N ASN A 102 -16.28 -2.90 6.25
CA ASN A 102 -16.32 -1.56 5.67
C ASN A 102 -15.06 -0.77 6.06
N PHE A 103 -14.11 -0.64 5.12
CA PHE A 103 -12.87 0.12 5.31
C PHE A 103 -12.98 1.61 4.96
N PHE A 104 -14.17 2.04 4.54
CA PHE A 104 -14.40 3.35 3.93
C PHE A 104 -15.36 4.23 4.73
N GLU A 105 -15.66 3.84 5.98
CA GLU A 105 -16.33 4.72 6.93
C GLU A 105 -15.29 5.63 7.58
N GLU A 106 -15.38 6.93 7.31
CA GLU A 106 -14.69 7.97 8.07
C GLU A 106 -15.56 8.33 9.29
N ASP A 107 -14.95 8.39 10.48
CA ASP A 107 -15.46 9.17 11.62
C ASP A 107 -15.38 10.68 11.31
#